data_AF-A0A258MS51-F1
#
_entry.id   AF-A0A258MS51-F1
#
_cell.length_a   1.000
_cell.length_b   1.000
_cell.length_c   1.000
_cell.angle_alpha   90.00
_cell.angle_beta   90.00
_cell.angle_gamma   90.00
#
_symmetry.space_group_name_H-M   'P 1'
#
loop_
_entity.id
_entity.type
_entity.pdbx_description
1 polymer ?
#
loop_
_entity_poly.entity_id
_entity_poly.type
_entity_poly.pdbx_seq_one_letter_code
_entity_poly.pdbx_strand_id
1 'polypeptide(L)'
;MNEPRRHHYLPQCYLKGFCIHPKKRQLFVVDAKQQASFTTNISNIAQERDFNRIAIEGIDPNYIEKEISKFESDVSIAINNIVENGAFIKNTKDLILNLIALLAIRSPQRREQFTGFHSDVVDRILDISLATEDRWNQSQ
;
A
#
# COMPACT_ATOMS: atom_id res chain seq x y z
N MET A 1 -5.33 24.36 5.11
CA MET A 1 -4.33 23.74 4.20
C MET A 1 -4.89 22.39 3.76
N ASN A 2 -4.79 22.05 2.48
CA ASN A 2 -5.41 20.85 1.90
C ASN A 2 -4.42 19.67 2.04
N GLU A 3 -4.58 18.85 3.08
CA GLU A 3 -3.72 17.67 3.27
C GLU A 3 -3.99 16.62 2.18
N PRO A 4 -2.97 15.93 1.65
CA PRO A 4 -3.15 14.89 0.64
C PRO A 4 -3.94 13.73 1.24
N ARG A 5 -5.17 13.53 0.77
CA ARG A 5 -6.08 12.45 1.21
C ARG A 5 -6.05 11.23 0.30
N ARG A 6 -5.41 11.34 -0.86
CA ARG A 6 -5.33 10.30 -1.89
C ARG A 6 -4.00 9.58 -1.74
N HIS A 7 -4.01 8.48 -1.01
CA HIS A 7 -2.79 7.74 -0.68
C HIS A 7 -2.62 6.60 -1.67
N HIS A 8 -1.46 6.55 -2.31
CA HIS A 8 -1.12 5.48 -3.25
C HIS A 8 -0.74 4.20 -2.48
N TYR A 9 -1.36 3.08 -2.83
CA TYR A 9 -0.95 1.76 -2.34
C TYR A 9 0.10 1.13 -3.25
N LEU A 10 0.18 1.59 -4.50
CA LEU A 10 1.22 1.24 -5.46
C LEU A 10 2.08 2.46 -5.78
N PRO A 11 3.42 2.38 -5.63
CA PRO A 11 4.28 3.51 -5.87
C PRO A 11 4.16 4.12 -7.27
N GLN A 12 4.06 5.45 -7.35
CA GLN A 12 3.97 6.12 -8.64
C GLN A 12 5.28 6.03 -9.42
N CYS A 13 6.43 5.97 -8.73
CA CYS A 13 7.73 5.77 -9.38
C CYS A 13 7.80 4.46 -10.16
N TYR A 14 7.18 3.39 -9.63
CA TYR A 14 7.07 2.10 -10.29
C TYR A 14 6.13 2.16 -11.51
N LEU A 15 4.95 2.77 -11.35
CA LEU A 15 3.97 2.94 -12.44
C LEU A 15 4.50 3.76 -13.62
N LYS A 16 5.46 4.66 -13.37
CA LYS A 16 6.09 5.47 -14.42
C LYS A 16 6.76 4.62 -15.51
N GLY A 17 7.29 3.44 -15.16
CA GLY A 17 7.91 2.51 -16.12
C GLY A 17 6.94 1.93 -17.16
N PHE A 18 5.63 2.02 -16.91
CA PHE A 18 4.58 1.48 -17.79
C PHE A 18 3.82 2.56 -18.57
N CYS A 19 4.28 3.81 -18.51
CA CYS A 19 3.60 4.91 -19.18
C CYS A 19 3.80 4.85 -20.70
N ILE A 20 2.70 4.72 -21.45
CA ILE A 20 2.69 4.87 -22.92
C ILE A 20 2.98 6.31 -23.36
N HIS A 21 2.67 7.28 -22.50
CA HIS A 21 3.00 8.69 -22.72
C HIS A 21 3.78 9.24 -21.51
N PRO A 22 5.12 9.07 -21.45
CA PRO A 22 5.93 9.44 -20.28
C PRO A 22 5.79 10.89 -19.85
N LYS A 23 5.73 11.84 -20.81
CA LYS A 23 5.55 13.27 -20.53
C LYS A 23 4.22 13.58 -19.84
N LYS A 24 3.15 12.89 -20.23
CA LYS A 24 1.81 13.05 -19.63
C LYS A 24 1.60 12.14 -18.42
N ARG A 25 2.57 11.27 -18.11
CA ARG A 25 2.49 10.22 -17.07
C ARG A 25 1.21 9.39 -17.19
N GLN A 26 0.86 9.02 -18.43
CA GLN A 26 -0.35 8.24 -18.73
C GLN A 26 -0.01 6.81 -19.11
N LEU A 27 -0.82 5.88 -18.61
CA LEU A 27 -0.78 4.47 -18.96
C LEU A 27 -2.14 3.97 -19.45
N PHE A 28 -2.12 2.84 -20.14
CA PHE A 28 -3.32 2.14 -20.59
C PHE A 28 -3.76 1.15 -19.50
N VAL A 29 -5.02 1.25 -19.06
CA VAL A 29 -5.62 0.38 -18.05
C VAL A 29 -6.61 -0.55 -18.74
N VAL A 30 -6.56 -1.82 -18.34
CA VAL A 30 -7.61 -2.80 -18.64
C VAL A 30 -8.30 -3.14 -17.32
N ASP A 31 -9.58 -2.79 -17.21
CA ASP A 31 -10.43 -3.19 -16.10
C ASP A 31 -11.22 -4.44 -16.51
N ALA A 32 -10.76 -5.59 -16.02
CA ALA A 32 -11.39 -6.88 -16.31
C ALA A 32 -12.78 -7.01 -15.66
N LYS A 33 -13.04 -6.31 -14.54
CA LYS A 33 -14.35 -6.37 -13.86
C LYS A 33 -15.39 -5.57 -14.62
N GLN A 34 -15.01 -4.39 -15.12
CA GLN A 34 -15.89 -3.52 -15.91
C GLN A 34 -15.88 -3.85 -17.40
N GLN A 35 -15.04 -4.79 -17.84
CA GLN A 35 -14.80 -5.12 -19.25
C GLN A 35 -14.50 -3.87 -20.10
N ALA A 36 -13.74 -2.95 -19.52
CA ALA A 36 -13.45 -1.66 -20.11
C ALA A 36 -11.94 -1.42 -20.21
N SER A 37 -11.55 -0.53 -21.12
CA SER A 37 -10.17 -0.07 -21.23
C SER A 37 -10.13 1.44 -21.41
N PHE A 38 -9.19 2.09 -20.74
CA PHE A 38 -9.05 3.54 -20.79
C PHE A 38 -7.61 3.97 -20.55
N THR A 39 -7.30 5.21 -20.94
CA THR A 39 -6.00 5.83 -20.65
C THR A 39 -6.18 6.84 -19.52
N THR A 40 -5.31 6.79 -18.51
CA THR A 40 -5.38 7.73 -17.37
C THR A 40 -4.00 8.06 -16.83
N ASN A 41 -3.91 9.12 -16.02
CA ASN A 41 -2.69 9.48 -15.34
C ASN A 41 -2.41 8.52 -14.17
N ILE A 42 -1.14 8.21 -13.92
CA ILE A 42 -0.72 7.36 -12.79
C ILE A 42 -1.18 7.91 -11.43
N SER A 43 -1.44 9.22 -11.31
CA SER A 43 -1.97 9.84 -10.09
C SER A 43 -3.43 9.47 -9.80
N ASN A 44 -4.18 8.99 -10.80
CA ASN A 44 -5.61 8.67 -10.69
C ASN A 44 -5.89 7.19 -10.44
N ILE A 45 -4.85 6.36 -10.34
CA ILE A 45 -4.96 4.91 -10.17
C ILE A 45 -4.20 4.45 -8.94
N ALA A 46 -4.47 3.21 -8.52
CA ALA A 46 -3.77 2.53 -7.45
C ALA A 46 -3.64 3.35 -6.15
N GLN A 47 -4.71 4.08 -5.84
CA GLN A 47 -4.82 4.96 -4.69
C GLN A 47 -6.18 4.78 -4.01
N GLU A 48 -6.20 5.03 -2.72
CA GLU A 48 -7.37 4.96 -1.88
C GLU A 48 -7.34 6.11 -0.88
N ARG A 49 -8.53 6.59 -0.51
CA ARG A 49 -8.65 7.71 0.40
C ARG A 49 -8.17 7.31 1.80
N ASP A 50 -7.29 8.10 2.39
CA ASP A 50 -6.78 7.92 3.75
C ASP A 50 -6.09 6.56 4.00
N PHE A 51 -5.67 5.84 2.95
CA PHE A 51 -5.12 4.47 3.07
C PHE A 51 -3.99 4.34 4.09
N ASN A 52 -3.00 5.24 4.07
CA ASN A 52 -1.85 5.23 4.97
C ASN A 52 -2.04 6.05 6.26
N ARG A 53 -3.25 6.52 6.56
CA ARG A 53 -3.46 7.45 7.67
C ARG A 53 -3.37 6.73 9.02
N ILE A 54 -2.61 7.31 9.94
CA ILE A 54 -2.52 6.82 11.33
C ILE A 54 -3.60 7.51 12.18
N ALA A 55 -4.34 6.73 12.96
CA ALA A 55 -5.36 7.20 13.91
C ALA A 55 -4.92 6.93 15.37
N ILE A 56 -3.71 7.35 15.72
CA ILE A 56 -3.13 7.20 17.06
C ILE A 56 -2.80 8.60 17.59
N GLU A 57 -3.23 8.90 18.80
CA GLU A 57 -2.99 10.21 19.44
C GLU A 57 -1.48 10.45 19.62
N GLY A 58 -1.03 11.69 19.37
CA GLY A 58 0.37 12.08 19.47
C GLY A 58 1.26 11.67 18.30
N ILE A 59 0.75 10.90 17.33
CA ILE A 59 1.47 10.52 16.11
C ILE A 59 0.96 11.33 14.92
N ASP A 60 1.86 11.82 14.06
CA ASP A 60 1.50 12.48 12.81
C ASP A 60 0.65 11.54 11.93
N PRO A 61 -0.60 11.89 11.59
CA PRO A 61 -1.48 11.07 10.77
C PRO A 61 -0.88 10.71 9.41
N ASN A 62 0.01 11.54 8.88
CA ASN A 62 0.62 11.39 7.56
C ASN A 62 2.04 10.80 7.62
N TYR A 63 2.49 10.33 8.78
CA TYR A 63 3.84 9.79 8.97
C TYR A 63 4.20 8.71 7.94
N ILE A 64 3.32 7.72 7.75
CA ILE A 64 3.56 6.63 6.79
C ILE A 64 3.70 7.17 5.36
N GLU A 65 2.83 8.11 4.96
CA GLU A 65 2.87 8.70 3.62
C GLU A 65 4.18 9.49 3.38
N LYS A 66 4.65 10.20 4.40
CA LYS A 66 5.92 10.94 4.35
C LYS A 66 7.11 10.00 4.19
N GLU A 67 7.16 8.90 4.94
CA GLU A 67 8.24 7.92 4.84
C GLU A 67 8.21 7.15 3.51
N ILE A 68 7.02 6.82 3.00
CA ILE A 68 6.87 6.21 1.67
C ILE A 68 7.38 7.16 0.59
N SER A 69 7.05 8.45 0.66
CA SER A 69 7.49 9.44 -0.32
C SER A 69 9.03 9.54 -0.41
N LYS A 70 9.72 9.43 0.72
CA LYS A 70 11.19 9.37 0.76
C LYS A 70 11.70 8.10 0.11
N PHE A 71 11.16 6.95 0.51
CA PHE A 71 11.52 5.65 -0.06
C PHE A 71 11.29 5.58 -1.58
N GLU A 72 10.18 6.13 -2.07
CA GLU A 72 9.89 6.20 -3.51
C GLU A 72 10.93 6.99 -4.30
N SER A 73 11.47 8.06 -3.70
CA SER A 73 12.50 8.88 -4.32
C SER A 73 13.79 8.07 -4.53
N ASP A 74 14.19 7.29 -3.52
CA ASP A 74 15.37 6.43 -3.57
C ASP A 74 15.18 5.26 -4.56
N VAL A 75 14.01 4.62 -4.51
CA VAL A 75 13.66 3.52 -5.43
C VAL A 75 13.57 3.99 -6.87
N SER A 76 13.07 5.20 -7.13
CA SER A 76 13.02 5.78 -8.48
C SER A 76 14.41 5.81 -9.12
N ILE A 77 15.43 6.24 -8.35
CA ILE A 77 16.82 6.26 -8.81
C ILE A 77 17.32 4.84 -9.05
N ALA A 78 17.04 3.91 -8.13
CA ALA A 78 17.42 2.51 -8.26
C ALA A 78 16.82 1.83 -9.51
N ILE A 79 15.54 2.06 -9.80
CA ILE A 79 14.87 1.55 -11.01
C ILE A 79 15.54 2.10 -12.27
N ASN A 80 15.77 3.41 -12.36
CA ASN A 80 16.39 4.02 -13.54
C ASN A 80 17.81 3.47 -13.77
N ASN A 81 18.60 3.29 -12.70
CA ASN A 81 19.94 2.72 -12.80
C ASN A 81 19.91 1.30 -13.40
N ILE A 82 18.93 0.47 -13.02
CA ILE A 82 18.78 -0.89 -13.58
C ILE A 82 18.34 -0.83 -15.04
N VAL A 83 17.37 0.02 -15.37
CA VAL A 83 16.88 0.16 -16.75
C VAL A 83 17.99 0.63 -17.69
N GLU A 84 18.84 1.54 -17.24
CA GLU A 84 19.91 2.11 -18.06
C GLU A 84 21.16 1.21 -18.13
N ASN A 85 21.57 0.59 -17.02
CA ASN A 85 22.86 -0.10 -16.92
C ASN A 85 22.75 -1.63 -16.83
N GLY A 86 21.55 -2.17 -16.60
CA GLY A 86 21.33 -3.62 -16.44
C GLY A 86 21.98 -4.24 -15.20
N ALA A 87 22.44 -3.42 -14.25
CA ALA A 87 23.23 -3.87 -13.10
C ALA A 87 22.72 -3.31 -11.78
N PHE A 88 22.87 -4.09 -10.71
CA PHE A 88 22.61 -3.66 -9.34
C PHE A 88 23.85 -2.94 -8.78
N ILE A 89 23.85 -1.61 -8.83
CA ILE A 89 24.97 -0.77 -8.37
C ILE A 89 24.70 -0.30 -6.94
N LYS A 90 25.68 -0.39 -6.03
CA LYS A 90 25.55 0.04 -4.62
C LYS A 90 24.31 -0.62 -3.95
N ASN A 91 23.48 0.17 -3.26
CA ASN A 91 22.30 -0.28 -2.52
C ASN A 91 21.07 -0.51 -3.42
N THR A 92 21.20 -0.46 -4.75
CA THR A 92 20.08 -0.67 -5.68
C THR A 92 19.40 -2.02 -5.45
N LYS A 93 20.16 -3.09 -5.16
CA LYS A 93 19.58 -4.40 -4.88
C LYS A 93 18.62 -4.37 -3.69
N ASP A 94 19.05 -3.79 -2.57
CA ASP A 94 18.26 -3.75 -1.34
C ASP A 94 17.00 -2.90 -1.50
N LEU A 95 17.11 -1.76 -2.19
CA LEU A 95 15.96 -0.91 -2.51
C LEU A 95 14.92 -1.64 -3.37
N ILE A 96 15.34 -2.40 -4.37
CA ILE A 96 14.43 -3.19 -5.21
C ILE A 96 13.81 -4.35 -4.44
N LEU A 97 14.58 -5.07 -3.60
CA LEU A 97 14.03 -6.13 -2.77
C LEU A 97 12.98 -5.59 -1.79
N ASN A 98 13.26 -4.44 -1.17
CA ASN A 98 12.29 -3.75 -0.32
C ASN A 98 11.06 -3.31 -1.12
N LEU A 99 11.22 -2.79 -2.34
CA LEU A 99 10.09 -2.47 -3.21
C LEU A 99 9.23 -3.72 -3.45
N ILE A 100 9.84 -4.84 -3.85
CA ILE A 100 9.12 -6.10 -4.10
C ILE A 100 8.37 -6.57 -2.85
N ALA A 101 9.02 -6.50 -1.67
CA ALA A 101 8.39 -6.84 -0.40
C ALA A 101 7.17 -5.94 -0.09
N LEU A 102 7.28 -4.63 -0.34
CA LEU A 102 6.19 -3.69 -0.15
C LEU A 102 5.04 -3.92 -1.16
N LEU A 103 5.36 -4.16 -2.44
CA LEU A 103 4.38 -4.50 -3.47
C LEU A 103 3.59 -5.75 -3.11
N ALA A 104 4.29 -6.71 -2.50
CA ALA A 104 3.66 -7.88 -1.95
C ALA A 104 2.64 -7.48 -0.87
N ILE A 105 3.06 -6.89 0.24
CA ILE A 105 2.20 -6.78 1.43
C ILE A 105 1.15 -5.66 1.37
N ARG A 106 1.30 -4.66 0.50
CA ARG A 106 0.52 -3.40 0.58
C ARG A 106 -0.70 -3.30 -0.30
N SER A 107 -1.06 -4.34 -1.06
CA SER A 107 -2.31 -4.32 -1.82
C SER A 107 -3.53 -4.21 -0.88
N PRO A 108 -4.61 -3.49 -1.25
CA PRO A 108 -5.82 -3.40 -0.44
C PRO A 108 -6.38 -4.78 -0.06
N GLN A 109 -6.38 -5.71 -1.01
CA GLN A 109 -6.83 -7.09 -0.82
C GLN A 109 -6.05 -7.81 0.29
N ARG A 110 -4.71 -7.68 0.30
CA ARG A 110 -3.91 -8.28 1.38
C ARG A 110 -4.21 -7.62 2.72
N ARG A 111 -4.34 -6.29 2.74
CA ARG A 111 -4.61 -5.57 3.98
C ARG A 111 -5.96 -5.97 4.57
N GLU A 112 -6.97 -6.13 3.72
CA GLU A 112 -8.30 -6.64 4.10
C GLU A 112 -8.22 -8.07 4.62
N GLN A 113 -7.45 -8.96 3.98
CA GLN A 113 -7.22 -10.33 4.47
C GLN A 113 -6.57 -10.35 5.86
N PHE A 114 -5.57 -9.51 6.10
CA PHE A 114 -4.95 -9.39 7.42
C PHE A 114 -5.93 -8.87 8.47
N THR A 115 -6.73 -7.85 8.14
CA THR A 115 -7.76 -7.32 9.05
C THR A 115 -8.85 -8.36 9.36
N GLY A 116 -9.34 -9.08 8.35
CA GLY A 116 -10.36 -10.13 8.52
C GLY A 116 -9.87 -11.25 9.43
N PHE A 117 -8.64 -11.73 9.23
CA PHE A 117 -8.04 -12.75 10.10
C PHE A 117 -7.99 -12.31 11.57
N HIS A 118 -7.62 -11.05 11.84
CA HIS A 118 -7.61 -10.53 13.21
C HIS A 118 -9.02 -10.47 13.82
N SER A 119 -10.03 -10.06 13.05
CA SER A 119 -11.43 -10.06 13.51
C SER A 119 -11.87 -11.47 13.87
N ASP A 120 -11.66 -12.45 12.97
CA ASP A 120 -12.06 -13.84 13.17
C ASP A 120 -11.44 -14.44 14.44
N VAL A 121 -10.16 -14.13 14.72
CA VAL A 121 -9.48 -14.57 15.94
C VAL A 121 -10.08 -13.91 17.18
N VAL A 122 -10.34 -12.60 17.15
CA VAL A 122 -10.95 -11.87 18.27
C VAL A 122 -12.35 -12.38 18.55
N ASP A 123 -13.18 -12.55 17.53
CA ASP A 123 -14.55 -13.07 17.65
C ASP A 123 -14.53 -14.47 18.26
N ARG A 124 -13.60 -15.33 17.83
CA ARG A 124 -13.46 -16.67 18.39
C ARG A 124 -12.96 -16.69 19.83
N ILE A 125 -12.09 -15.76 20.21
CA ILE A 125 -11.67 -15.58 21.62
C ILE A 125 -12.85 -15.08 22.45
N LEU A 126 -13.62 -14.12 21.94
CA LEU A 126 -14.82 -13.59 22.60
C LEU A 126 -15.87 -14.69 22.81
N ASP A 127 -16.15 -15.47 21.77
CA ASP A 127 -17.05 -16.63 21.84
C ASP A 127 -16.59 -17.62 22.91
N ILE A 128 -15.30 -17.99 22.96
CA ILE A 128 -14.76 -18.86 24.00
C ILE A 128 -14.90 -18.23 25.39
N SER A 129 -14.69 -16.91 25.51
CA SER A 129 -14.78 -16.19 26.78
C SER A 129 -16.22 -16.08 27.31
N LEU A 130 -17.21 -16.04 26.41
CA LEU A 130 -18.64 -15.91 26.72
C LEU A 130 -19.36 -17.26 26.75
N ALA A 131 -18.81 -18.31 26.15
CA ALA A 131 -19.41 -19.65 26.08
C ALA A 131 -19.38 -20.43 27.40
N THR A 132 -18.71 -19.94 28.45
CA THR A 132 -18.72 -20.61 29.77
C THR A 132 -19.48 -19.76 30.78
N GLU A 133 -20.70 -20.19 31.12
CA GLU A 133 -21.60 -19.59 32.12
C GLU A 133 -20.88 -19.39 33.49
N ASP A 134 -19.90 -20.25 33.78
CA ASP A 134 -19.10 -20.24 35.02
C ASP A 134 -18.12 -19.05 35.17
N ARG A 135 -17.76 -18.33 34.09
CA ARG A 135 -16.82 -17.18 34.18
C ARG A 135 -17.50 -15.82 34.29
N TRP A 136 -18.68 -15.66 33.68
CA TRP A 136 -19.48 -14.43 33.82
C TRP A 136 -19.83 -14.14 35.28
N ASN A 137 -20.15 -15.21 36.04
CA ASN A 137 -20.50 -15.14 37.45
C ASN A 137 -19.30 -14.93 38.39
N GLN A 138 -18.05 -15.01 37.92
CA GLN A 138 -16.85 -14.67 38.70
C GLN A 138 -16.41 -13.21 38.56
N SER A 139 -17.02 -12.45 37.64
CA SER A 139 -16.71 -11.03 37.37
C SER A 139 -17.74 -10.04 37.94
N GLN A 140 -18.68 -10.52 38.77
CA GLN A 140 -19.55 -9.72 39.65
C GLN A 140 -19.04 -9.82 41.09
#